data_AF-A0A7W0RD98-F1
#
_entry.id   AF-A0A7W0RD98-F1
#
_cell.length_a   1.000
_cell.length_b   1.000
_cell.length_c   1.000
_cell.angle_alpha   90.00
_cell.angle_beta   90.00
_cell.angle_gamma   90.00
#
_symmetry.space_group_name_H-M   'P 1'
#
loop_
_entity.id
_entity.type
_entity.pdbx_description
1 polymer ?
#
loop_
_entity_poly.entity_id
_entity_poly.type
_entity_poly.pdbx_seq_one_letter_code
_entity_poly.pdbx_strand_id
1 'polypeptide(L)'
;MTLSDLQALERDHLVPTYSRNPVEFVRGEGTRLWDEQGNEYLDFLAGISVVQLGHSHPAWVKAVTDQAARLAHVGNLYYSEPGIRLAARLAEASLGGKVFFTNSGAEANECAIKLARRHRAGGDIVVVTGAFHGRTMGALSATPQETKQAPFAPLVPGFKVVSREDPAALRDAVDERTAAVRSETAAARAFESSRATTVKPGTSGANGACLVS
;
A
#
# COMPACT_ATOMS: atom_id res chain seq x y z
N MET A 1 -16.03 -22.03 -13.70
CA MET A 1 -16.69 -21.31 -12.60
C MET A 1 -17.10 -19.97 -13.15
N THR A 2 -18.32 -19.50 -12.89
CA THR A 2 -18.80 -18.19 -13.33
C THR A 2 -18.50 -17.12 -12.27
N LEU A 3 -18.56 -15.84 -12.64
CA LEU A 3 -18.45 -14.72 -11.69
C LEU A 3 -19.48 -14.84 -10.54
N SER A 4 -20.71 -15.28 -10.83
CA SER A 4 -21.73 -15.50 -9.80
C SER A 4 -21.38 -16.61 -8.83
N ASP A 5 -20.72 -17.68 -9.31
CA ASP A 5 -20.24 -18.75 -8.44
C ASP A 5 -19.13 -18.21 -7.51
N LEU A 6 -18.21 -17.38 -8.02
CA LEU A 6 -17.17 -16.74 -7.21
C LEU A 6 -17.75 -15.79 -6.15
N GLN A 7 -18.75 -15.00 -6.50
CA GLN A 7 -19.44 -14.10 -5.56
C GLN A 7 -20.17 -14.89 -4.46
N ALA A 8 -20.71 -16.06 -4.79
CA ALA A 8 -21.30 -16.94 -3.78
C ALA A 8 -20.22 -17.47 -2.81
N LEU A 9 -19.09 -17.95 -3.33
CA LEU A 9 -17.97 -18.39 -2.51
C LEU A 9 -17.41 -17.25 -1.64
N GLU A 10 -17.30 -16.03 -2.18
CA GLU A 10 -16.87 -14.86 -1.41
C GLU A 10 -17.80 -14.60 -0.22
N ARG A 11 -19.11 -14.54 -0.47
CA ARG A 11 -20.11 -14.28 0.58
C ARG A 11 -20.06 -15.34 1.68
N ASP A 12 -19.85 -16.59 1.30
CA ASP A 12 -19.96 -17.73 2.23
C ASP A 12 -18.63 -17.99 2.97
N HIS A 13 -17.49 -17.51 2.45
CA HIS A 13 -16.16 -17.89 2.95
C HIS A 13 -15.18 -16.74 3.22
N LEU A 14 -15.43 -15.50 2.77
CA LEU A 14 -14.53 -14.36 3.00
C LEU A 14 -15.12 -13.32 3.96
N VAL A 15 -14.27 -12.79 4.84
CA VAL A 15 -14.65 -11.67 5.70
C VAL A 15 -14.92 -10.43 4.82
N PRO A 16 -16.09 -9.76 4.95
CA PRO A 16 -16.53 -8.70 4.05
C PRO A 16 -15.81 -7.36 4.34
N THR A 17 -14.52 -7.31 4.00
CA THR A 17 -13.64 -6.16 4.25
C THR A 17 -13.45 -5.23 3.04
N TYR A 18 -14.01 -5.60 1.89
CA TYR A 18 -13.91 -4.86 0.63
C TYR A 18 -15.26 -4.83 -0.09
N SER A 19 -15.54 -3.69 -0.73
CA SER A 19 -16.59 -3.56 -1.74
C SER A 19 -15.97 -3.77 -3.12
N ARG A 20 -16.18 -4.94 -3.72
CA ARG A 20 -15.59 -5.32 -5.01
C ARG A 20 -16.45 -4.86 -6.18
N ASN A 21 -15.80 -4.47 -7.29
CA ASN A 21 -16.50 -4.32 -8.56
C ASN A 21 -16.83 -5.72 -9.13
N PRO A 22 -17.99 -5.92 -9.77
CA PRO A 22 -18.41 -7.24 -10.26
C PRO A 22 -17.73 -7.55 -11.61
N VAL A 23 -16.41 -7.76 -11.60
CA VAL A 23 -15.60 -8.15 -12.76
C VAL A 23 -14.52 -9.12 -12.31
N GLU A 24 -14.32 -10.20 -13.06
CA GLU A 24 -13.23 -11.14 -12.84
C GLU A 24 -12.16 -10.94 -13.92
N PHE A 25 -11.03 -10.33 -13.56
CA PHE A 25 -9.89 -10.29 -14.47
C PHE A 25 -9.13 -11.61 -14.44
N VAL A 26 -9.08 -12.31 -15.57
CA VAL A 26 -8.43 -13.63 -15.71
C VAL A 26 -7.05 -13.56 -16.37
N ARG A 27 -6.72 -12.42 -17.00
CA ARG A 27 -5.42 -12.19 -17.64
C ARG A 27 -4.99 -10.75 -17.51
N GLY A 28 -3.69 -10.52 -17.32
CA GLY A 28 -3.07 -9.21 -17.38
C GLY A 28 -1.73 -9.24 -18.11
N GLU A 29 -1.48 -8.22 -18.93
CA GLU A 29 -0.26 -8.06 -19.72
C GLU A 29 0.02 -6.57 -19.95
N GLY A 30 1.20 -6.11 -19.53
CA GLY A 30 1.56 -4.69 -19.63
C GLY A 30 0.56 -3.81 -18.89
N THR A 31 -0.06 -2.86 -19.57
CA THR A 31 -1.08 -1.96 -18.97
C THR A 31 -2.51 -2.47 -19.12
N ARG A 32 -2.71 -3.71 -19.60
CA ARG A 32 -4.01 -4.22 -19.98
C ARG A 32 -4.45 -5.40 -19.13
N LEU A 33 -5.77 -5.49 -18.95
CA LEU A 33 -6.47 -6.58 -18.29
C LEU A 33 -7.53 -7.16 -19.22
N TRP A 34 -7.80 -8.46 -19.10
CA TRP A 34 -8.90 -9.13 -19.79
C TRP A 34 -9.78 -9.85 -18.76
N ASP A 35 -11.09 -9.67 -18.90
CA ASP A 35 -12.06 -10.34 -18.06
C ASP A 35 -12.38 -11.77 -18.55
N GLU A 36 -13.20 -12.50 -17.80
CA GLU A 36 -13.61 -13.87 -18.08
C GLU A 36 -14.43 -14.01 -19.37
N GLN A 37 -14.98 -12.90 -19.88
CA GLN A 37 -15.73 -12.83 -21.14
C GLN A 37 -14.82 -12.43 -22.31
N GLY A 38 -13.52 -12.20 -22.06
CA GLY A 38 -12.54 -11.78 -23.06
C GLY A 38 -12.57 -10.27 -23.37
N ASN A 39 -13.31 -9.47 -22.62
CA ASN A 39 -13.29 -8.02 -22.78
C ASN A 39 -11.95 -7.47 -22.29
N GLU A 40 -11.37 -6.55 -23.05
CA GLU A 40 -10.12 -5.89 -22.72
C GLU A 40 -10.35 -4.56 -22.00
N TYR A 41 -9.44 -4.22 -21.09
CA TYR A 41 -9.47 -3.00 -20.32
C TYR A 41 -8.07 -2.38 -20.20
N LEU A 42 -8.02 -1.04 -20.16
CA LEU A 42 -6.81 -0.31 -19.80
C LEU A 42 -6.79 -0.05 -18.29
N ASP A 43 -5.74 -0.51 -17.61
CA ASP A 43 -5.62 -0.43 -16.14
C ASP A 43 -4.97 0.89 -15.69
N PHE A 44 -5.79 1.80 -15.18
CA PHE A 44 -5.34 3.05 -14.53
C PHE A 44 -5.21 2.94 -13.01
N LEU A 45 -5.61 1.81 -12.42
CA LEU A 45 -5.48 1.57 -10.99
C LEU A 45 -4.10 0.99 -10.66
N ALA A 46 -3.57 0.14 -11.54
CA ALA A 46 -2.31 -0.57 -11.37
C ALA A 46 -2.22 -1.29 -10.01
N GLY A 47 -3.34 -1.86 -9.54
CA GLY A 47 -3.43 -2.46 -8.21
C GLY A 47 -3.17 -1.48 -7.05
N ILE A 48 -3.60 -0.23 -7.18
CA ILE A 48 -3.25 0.87 -6.26
C ILE A 48 -1.75 1.14 -6.30
N SER A 49 -1.21 1.39 -7.50
CA SER A 49 0.21 1.71 -7.74
C SER A 49 1.20 0.58 -7.41
N VAL A 50 0.73 -0.67 -7.37
CA VAL A 50 1.56 -1.87 -7.11
C VAL A 50 2.22 -2.38 -8.39
N VAL A 51 1.48 -2.40 -9.50
CA VAL A 51 1.88 -3.06 -10.75
C VAL A 51 2.64 -2.09 -11.67
N GLN A 52 3.74 -1.52 -11.15
CA GLN A 52 4.47 -0.43 -11.83
C GLN A 52 5.25 -0.87 -13.08
N LEU A 53 5.60 -2.16 -13.18
CA LEU A 53 6.24 -2.72 -14.38
C LEU A 53 5.23 -3.19 -15.44
N GLY A 54 3.93 -3.03 -15.17
CA GLY A 54 2.87 -3.68 -15.92
C GLY A 54 2.64 -5.14 -15.48
N HIS A 55 1.44 -5.63 -15.79
CA HIS A 55 0.99 -6.97 -15.46
C HIS A 55 1.87 -8.02 -16.13
N SER A 56 2.26 -9.04 -15.37
CA SER A 56 3.01 -10.21 -15.85
C SER A 56 4.28 -9.87 -16.65
N HIS A 57 5.00 -8.79 -16.27
CA HIS A 57 6.20 -8.37 -16.99
C HIS A 57 7.21 -9.54 -17.12
N PRO A 58 7.66 -9.92 -18.35
CA PRO A 58 8.42 -11.15 -18.56
C PRO A 58 9.68 -11.29 -17.71
N ALA A 59 10.42 -10.19 -17.54
CA ALA A 59 11.63 -10.19 -16.70
C ALA A 59 11.33 -10.43 -15.21
N TRP A 60 10.17 -9.95 -14.71
CA TRP A 60 9.76 -10.17 -13.33
C TRP A 60 9.31 -11.61 -13.13
N VAL A 61 8.46 -12.12 -14.03
CA VAL A 61 8.00 -13.52 -14.00
C VAL A 61 9.20 -14.47 -13.97
N LYS A 62 10.13 -14.30 -14.91
CA LYS A 62 11.35 -15.12 -14.98
C LYS A 62 12.17 -15.05 -13.69
N ALA A 63 12.41 -13.86 -13.15
CA ALA A 63 13.21 -13.68 -11.93
C ALA A 63 12.58 -14.38 -10.71
N VAL A 64 11.25 -14.28 -10.57
CA VAL A 64 10.52 -14.93 -9.48
C VAL A 64 10.52 -16.44 -9.65
N THR A 65 10.21 -16.96 -10.85
CA THR A 65 10.14 -18.41 -11.09
C THR A 65 11.50 -19.08 -10.92
N ASP A 66 12.56 -18.47 -11.45
CA ASP A 66 13.93 -19.01 -11.34
C ASP A 66 14.37 -19.06 -9.87
N GLN A 67 14.12 -17.99 -9.11
CA GLN A 67 14.50 -17.95 -7.70
C GLN A 67 13.66 -18.91 -6.85
N ALA A 68 12.35 -19.00 -7.10
CA ALA A 68 11.46 -19.90 -6.37
C ALA A 68 11.82 -21.37 -6.59
N ALA A 69 12.16 -21.75 -7.83
CA ALA A 69 12.62 -23.10 -8.16
C ALA A 69 13.98 -23.44 -7.53
N ARG A 70 14.82 -22.43 -7.28
CA ARG A 70 16.15 -22.60 -6.67
C ARG A 70 16.11 -22.61 -5.14
N LEU A 71 15.55 -21.57 -4.53
CA LEU A 71 15.46 -21.38 -3.08
C LEU A 71 14.48 -20.26 -2.73
N ALA A 72 13.32 -20.62 -2.17
CA ALA A 72 12.29 -19.65 -1.82
C ALA A 72 12.54 -18.94 -0.47
N HIS A 73 12.91 -19.68 0.59
CA HIS A 73 13.04 -19.12 1.93
C HIS A 73 13.97 -19.92 2.83
N VAL A 74 14.81 -19.22 3.60
CA VAL A 74 15.67 -19.79 4.65
C VAL A 74 15.57 -19.02 5.98
N GLY A 75 14.68 -18.04 6.08
CA GLY A 75 14.64 -17.12 7.22
C GLY A 75 15.86 -16.18 7.27
N ASN A 76 15.92 -15.39 8.35
CA ASN A 76 16.96 -14.36 8.53
C ASN A 76 18.24 -14.89 9.23
N LEU A 77 18.29 -16.17 9.56
CA LEU A 77 19.42 -16.79 10.26
C LEU A 77 20.54 -17.23 9.31
N TYR A 78 20.28 -17.26 8.00
CA TYR A 78 21.23 -17.69 6.98
C TYR A 78 21.40 -16.62 5.89
N TYR A 79 22.49 -16.70 5.16
CA TYR A 79 22.78 -15.77 4.07
C TYR A 79 21.91 -16.06 2.84
N SER A 80 21.46 -14.97 2.19
CA SER A 80 20.78 -15.01 0.90
C SER A 80 21.33 -13.91 0.00
N GLU A 81 22.09 -14.30 -1.03
CA GLU A 81 22.76 -13.38 -1.96
C GLU A 81 21.80 -12.35 -2.59
N PRO A 82 20.60 -12.72 -3.11
CA PRO A 82 19.70 -11.75 -3.72
C PRO A 82 19.27 -10.62 -2.78
N GLY A 83 18.97 -10.94 -1.52
CA GLY A 83 18.56 -9.96 -0.51
C GLY A 83 19.68 -8.97 -0.18
N ILE A 84 20.91 -9.46 -0.03
CA ILE A 84 22.07 -8.62 0.28
C ILE A 84 22.40 -7.69 -0.89
N ARG A 85 22.38 -8.21 -2.13
CA ARG A 85 22.60 -7.40 -3.33
C ARG A 85 21.51 -6.35 -3.52
N LEU A 86 20.26 -6.68 -3.23
CA LEU A 86 19.16 -5.71 -3.26
C LEU A 86 19.33 -4.62 -2.21
N ALA A 87 19.74 -4.98 -0.99
CA ALA A 87 19.98 -4.00 0.08
C ALA A 87 21.05 -2.98 -0.30
N ALA A 88 22.16 -3.45 -0.90
CA ALA A 88 23.22 -2.57 -1.39
C ALA A 88 22.71 -1.59 -2.47
N ARG A 89 22.01 -2.12 -3.49
CA ARG A 89 21.45 -1.30 -4.58
C ARG A 89 20.45 -0.26 -4.07
N LEU A 90 19.61 -0.61 -3.11
CA LEU A 90 18.65 0.32 -2.51
C LEU A 90 19.34 1.42 -1.69
N ALA A 91 20.38 1.07 -0.91
CA ALA A 91 21.14 2.05 -0.16
C ALA A 91 21.86 3.04 -1.10
N GLU A 92 22.49 2.54 -2.17
CA GLU A 92 23.17 3.36 -3.18
C GLU A 92 22.22 4.28 -3.96
N ALA A 93 21.02 3.79 -4.29
CA ALA A 93 20.04 4.54 -5.07
C ALA A 93 19.16 5.51 -4.25
N SER A 94 19.34 5.57 -2.92
CA SER A 94 18.52 6.40 -2.02
C SER A 94 19.38 7.34 -1.16
N LEU A 95 19.07 7.48 0.12
CA LEU A 95 19.78 8.36 1.07
C LEU A 95 20.96 7.65 1.77
N GLY A 96 21.41 6.52 1.25
CA GLY A 96 22.38 5.65 1.92
C GLY A 96 21.77 4.87 3.10
N GLY A 97 22.64 4.36 3.97
CA GLY A 97 22.24 3.70 5.22
C GLY A 97 22.01 2.18 5.10
N LYS A 98 21.17 1.65 5.99
CA LYS A 98 20.87 0.21 6.10
C LYS A 98 19.42 -0.07 5.71
N VAL A 99 19.19 -1.19 5.04
CA VAL A 99 17.86 -1.63 4.61
C VAL A 99 17.34 -2.71 5.56
N PHE A 100 16.07 -2.60 5.93
CA PHE A 100 15.33 -3.66 6.63
C PHE A 100 14.15 -4.06 5.75
N PHE A 101 14.11 -5.32 5.31
CA PHE A 101 13.04 -5.83 4.45
C PHE A 101 11.81 -6.25 5.25
N THR A 102 10.64 -5.91 4.73
CA THR A 102 9.33 -6.34 5.23
C THR A 102 8.48 -6.83 4.06
N ASN A 103 7.32 -7.42 4.36
CA ASN A 103 6.43 -7.99 3.35
C ASN A 103 5.33 -7.02 2.94
N SER A 104 5.01 -6.05 3.82
CA SER A 104 4.00 -5.02 3.55
C SER A 104 4.48 -3.62 3.93
N GLY A 105 3.79 -2.61 3.39
CA GLY A 105 3.97 -1.22 3.81
C GLY A 105 3.58 -0.98 5.28
N ALA A 106 2.58 -1.70 5.80
CA ALA A 106 2.20 -1.61 7.21
C ALA A 106 3.33 -2.09 8.13
N GLU A 107 3.97 -3.23 7.82
CA GLU A 107 5.14 -3.71 8.56
C GLU A 107 6.34 -2.75 8.46
N ALA A 108 6.58 -2.16 7.29
CA ALA A 108 7.62 -1.14 7.14
C ALA A 108 7.35 0.06 8.07
N ASN A 109 6.08 0.44 8.21
CA ASN A 109 5.65 1.53 9.07
C ASN A 109 5.76 1.18 10.56
N GLU A 110 5.45 -0.05 10.97
CA GLU A 110 5.72 -0.54 12.31
C GLU A 110 7.22 -0.50 12.63
N CYS A 111 8.07 -0.93 11.71
CA CYS A 111 9.53 -0.82 11.84
C CYS A 111 9.98 0.62 12.00
N ALA A 112 9.46 1.55 11.19
CA ALA A 112 9.78 2.98 11.29
C ALA A 112 9.34 3.57 12.64
N ILE A 113 8.13 3.26 13.11
CA ILE A 113 7.62 3.66 14.43
C ILE A 113 8.53 3.14 15.54
N LYS A 114 8.92 1.86 15.48
CA LYS A 114 9.81 1.24 16.45
C LYS A 114 11.21 1.85 16.43
N LEU A 115 11.75 2.17 15.26
CA LEU A 115 13.05 2.83 15.12
C LEU A 115 13.02 4.24 15.72
N ALA A 116 12.00 5.04 15.42
CA ALA A 116 11.82 6.37 16.00
C ALA A 116 11.75 6.30 17.54
N ARG A 117 10.92 5.40 18.08
CA ARG A 117 10.78 5.21 19.54
C ARG A 117 12.01 4.60 20.18
N ARG A 118 12.79 3.78 19.48
CA ARG A 118 14.07 3.26 19.98
C ARG A 118 15.13 4.35 20.02
N HIS A 119 15.17 5.21 19.02
CA HIS A 119 16.08 6.36 19.00
C HIS A 119 15.74 7.35 20.12
N ARG A 120 14.45 7.57 20.36
CA ARG A 120 13.96 8.47 21.41
C ARG A 120 12.84 7.81 22.22
N ALA A 121 13.22 7.14 23.30
CA ALA A 121 12.29 6.40 24.17
C ALA A 121 11.20 7.32 24.75
N GLY A 122 9.94 6.90 24.64
CA GLY A 122 8.78 7.68 25.10
C GLY A 122 8.47 8.94 24.27
N GLY A 123 9.16 9.15 23.14
CA GLY A 123 8.90 10.30 22.29
C GLY A 123 7.63 10.16 21.43
N ASP A 124 6.97 11.29 21.20
CA ASP A 124 5.75 11.39 20.41
C ASP A 124 6.09 11.34 18.90
N ILE A 125 5.19 10.76 18.10
CA ILE A 125 5.29 10.81 16.64
C ILE A 125 4.23 11.77 16.11
N VAL A 126 4.65 12.82 15.41
CA VAL A 126 3.74 13.74 14.76
C VAL A 126 3.27 13.13 13.43
N VAL A 127 1.95 13.09 13.21
CA VAL A 127 1.30 12.57 12.00
C VAL A 127 0.36 13.61 11.42
N VAL A 128 0.20 13.58 10.10
CA VAL A 128 -0.56 14.61 9.37
C VAL A 128 -1.94 14.09 8.98
N THR A 129 -2.99 14.91 9.12
CA THR A 129 -4.37 14.54 8.73
C THR A 129 -4.44 14.04 7.28
N GLY A 130 -5.30 13.04 7.05
CA GLY A 130 -5.48 12.43 5.73
C GLY A 130 -4.43 11.37 5.34
N ALA A 131 -3.36 11.19 6.12
CA ALA A 131 -2.35 10.16 5.87
C ALA A 131 -2.92 8.74 6.02
N PHE A 132 -2.31 7.75 5.34
CA PHE A 132 -2.64 6.34 5.46
C PHE A 132 -1.39 5.47 5.60
N HIS A 133 -1.18 4.90 6.78
CA HIS A 133 0.05 4.16 7.09
C HIS A 133 -0.16 2.65 7.24
N GLY A 134 -1.40 2.18 7.11
CA GLY A 134 -1.72 0.76 7.15
C GLY A 134 -2.76 0.44 8.22
N ARG A 135 -2.97 -0.86 8.45
CA ARG A 135 -4.06 -1.37 9.29
C ARG A 135 -3.59 -2.22 10.48
N THR A 136 -2.28 -2.36 10.69
CA THR A 136 -1.74 -2.92 11.95
C THR A 136 -1.93 -1.92 13.09
N MET A 137 -2.00 -2.34 14.35
CA MET A 137 -2.38 -1.44 15.45
C MET A 137 -1.50 -0.18 15.56
N GLY A 138 -0.18 -0.27 15.39
CA GLY A 138 0.71 0.90 15.41
C GLY A 138 0.53 1.79 14.18
N ALA A 139 0.50 1.18 12.99
CA ALA A 139 0.28 1.90 11.73
C ALA A 139 -1.10 2.57 11.65
N LEU A 140 -2.14 1.91 12.16
CA LEU A 140 -3.50 2.44 12.26
C LEU A 140 -3.57 3.61 13.24
N SER A 141 -2.85 3.52 14.36
CA SER A 141 -2.72 4.64 15.31
C SER A 141 -2.04 5.86 14.68
N ALA A 142 -1.14 5.61 13.72
CA ALA A 142 -0.51 6.66 12.92
C ALA A 142 -1.36 7.13 11.72
N THR A 143 -2.54 6.54 11.47
CA THR A 143 -3.43 6.84 10.34
C THR A 143 -4.60 7.70 10.84
N PRO A 144 -4.52 9.05 10.84
CA PRO A 144 -5.53 9.94 11.41
C PRO A 144 -6.79 10.01 10.53
N GLN A 145 -7.57 8.93 10.56
CA GLN A 145 -8.82 8.73 9.85
C GLN A 145 -9.82 8.04 10.77
N GLU A 146 -10.72 8.82 11.37
CA GLU A 146 -11.64 8.37 12.43
C GLU A 146 -12.46 7.13 12.03
N THR A 147 -12.96 7.12 10.79
CA THR A 147 -13.77 5.99 10.26
C THR A 147 -13.01 4.67 10.25
N LYS A 148 -11.68 4.70 10.19
CA LYS A 148 -10.82 3.51 10.24
C LYS A 148 -10.36 3.21 11.66
N GLN A 149 -10.23 4.22 12.51
CA GLN A 149 -9.67 4.12 13.86
C GLN A 149 -10.71 3.71 14.91
N ALA A 150 -11.90 4.34 14.90
CA ALA A 150 -12.92 4.20 15.93
C ALA A 150 -13.30 2.74 16.25
N PRO A 151 -13.45 1.83 15.27
CA PRO A 151 -13.83 0.44 15.54
C PRO A 151 -12.79 -0.38 16.32
N PHE A 152 -11.54 0.09 16.42
CA PHE A 152 -10.42 -0.66 17.00
C PHE A 152 -9.84 0.01 18.26
N ALA A 153 -10.53 1.00 18.82
CA ALA A 153 -10.11 1.65 20.05
C ALA A 153 -10.09 0.65 21.23
N PRO A 154 -9.17 0.81 22.21
CA PRO A 154 -8.13 1.85 22.29
C PRO A 154 -6.93 1.59 21.38
N LEU A 155 -6.39 2.68 20.83
CA LEU A 155 -5.24 2.67 19.93
C LEU A 155 -3.89 2.77 20.67
N VAL A 156 -2.79 2.54 19.97
CA VAL A 156 -1.43 2.73 20.50
C VAL A 156 -1.22 4.23 20.76
N PRO A 157 -0.86 4.65 21.99
CA PRO A 157 -0.69 6.06 22.32
C PRO A 157 0.61 6.64 21.72
N GLY A 158 0.82 7.95 21.89
CA GLY A 158 2.06 8.64 21.49
C GLY A 158 2.07 9.12 20.04
N PHE A 159 0.90 9.48 19.50
CA PHE A 159 0.76 10.13 18.20
C PHE A 159 0.11 11.50 18.37
N LYS A 160 0.73 12.54 17.79
CA LYS A 160 0.21 13.91 17.75
C LYS A 160 -0.29 14.20 16.33
N VAL A 161 -1.59 14.42 16.17
CA VAL A 161 -2.17 14.71 14.86
C VAL A 161 -2.11 16.20 14.58
N VAL A 162 -1.60 16.58 13.40
CA VAL A 162 -1.59 17.97 12.91
C VAL A 162 -2.30 18.07 11.57
N SER A 163 -2.94 19.22 11.32
CA SER A 163 -3.60 19.46 10.05
C SER A 163 -2.59 19.59 8.92
N ARG A 164 -2.84 18.92 7.78
CA ARG A 164 -2.05 19.08 6.55
C ARG A 164 -2.07 20.52 6.02
N GLU A 165 -3.14 21.24 6.30
CA GLU A 165 -3.39 22.59 5.80
C GLU A 165 -2.74 23.67 6.69
N ASP A 166 -2.11 23.28 7.80
CA ASP A 166 -1.49 24.20 8.74
C ASP A 166 0.01 23.86 8.98
N PRO A 167 0.90 24.43 8.15
CA PRO A 167 2.34 24.29 8.34
C PRO A 167 2.86 24.90 9.65
N ALA A 168 2.15 25.87 10.24
CA ALA A 168 2.53 26.43 11.54
C ALA A 168 2.25 25.43 12.66
N ALA A 169 1.07 24.78 12.65
CA ALA A 169 0.76 23.70 13.59
C ALA A 169 1.77 22.55 13.52
N LEU A 170 2.27 22.22 12.32
CA LEU A 170 3.34 21.22 12.22
C LEU A 170 4.63 21.66 12.93
N ARG A 171 5.04 22.93 12.78
CA ARG A 171 6.21 23.47 13.48
C ARG A 171 6.00 23.46 14.99
N ASP A 172 4.84 23.89 15.45
CA ASP A 172 4.53 24.01 16.88
C ASP A 172 4.36 22.65 17.57
N ALA A 173 3.96 21.61 16.82
CA ALA A 173 3.84 20.25 17.36
C ALA A 173 5.19 19.54 17.57
N VAL A 174 6.26 20.03 16.96
CA VAL A 174 7.62 19.50 17.12
C VAL A 174 8.26 20.16 18.34
N ASP A 175 8.31 19.42 19.44
CA ASP A 175 8.92 19.85 20.68
C ASP A 175 10.09 18.93 21.06
N GLU A 176 10.69 19.20 22.21
CA GLU A 176 11.79 18.38 22.73
C GLU A 176 11.41 16.92 22.86
N ARG A 177 10.11 16.58 22.99
CA ARG A 177 9.59 15.22 23.14
C ARG A 177 9.35 14.49 21.81
N THR A 178 9.44 15.16 20.67
CA THR A 178 9.12 14.54 19.37
C THR A 178 10.23 13.58 18.93
N ALA A 179 9.85 12.32 18.66
CA ALA A 179 10.74 11.29 18.13
C ALA A 179 10.83 11.31 16.60
N ALA A 180 9.72 11.64 15.93
CA ALA A 180 9.67 11.72 14.48
C ALA A 180 8.48 12.57 14.00
N VAL A 181 8.62 13.14 12.81
CA VAL A 181 7.51 13.65 12.01
C VAL A 181 7.29 12.68 10.86
N ARG A 182 6.03 12.30 10.65
CA ARG A 182 5.65 11.33 9.63
C ARG A 182 4.64 11.96 8.68
N SER A 183 5.00 12.02 7.41
CA SER A 183 4.22 12.66 6.36
C SER A 183 4.38 11.90 5.04
N GLU A 184 3.37 12.02 4.17
CA GLU A 184 3.38 11.52 2.80
C GLU A 184 3.66 12.69 1.84
N THR A 185 4.57 12.51 0.88
CA THR A 185 4.95 13.56 -0.08
C THR A 185 3.79 13.99 -0.96
N ALA A 186 2.90 13.05 -1.30
CA ALA A 186 1.57 13.32 -1.81
C ALA A 186 0.61 12.44 -1.03
N ALA A 187 -0.39 13.05 -0.37
CA ALA A 187 -1.42 12.28 0.30
C ALA A 187 -2.17 11.49 -0.77
N ALA A 188 -2.08 10.17 -0.71
CA ALA A 188 -3.04 9.35 -1.43
C ALA A 188 -4.38 9.65 -0.79
N ARG A 189 -5.24 10.43 -1.47
CA ARG A 189 -6.63 10.56 -1.04
C ARG A 189 -7.12 9.14 -0.81
N ALA A 190 -7.60 8.85 0.41
CA ALA A 190 -8.26 7.58 0.65
C ALA A 190 -9.28 7.43 -0.47
N PHE A 191 -9.16 6.37 -1.27
CA PHE A 191 -10.15 6.04 -2.29
C PHE A 191 -11.44 5.69 -1.54
N GLU A 192 -12.20 6.71 -1.16
CA GLU A 192 -13.53 6.59 -0.59
C GLU A 192 -14.47 6.24 -1.74
N SER A 193 -14.71 4.94 -1.90
CA SER A 193 -15.74 4.32 -2.76
C SER A 193 -16.02 4.99 -4.13
N SER A 194 -15.02 5.61 -4.75
CA SER A 194 -15.14 6.14 -6.10
C SER A 194 -14.67 5.04 -7.06
N ARG A 195 -15.52 4.74 -8.03
CA ARG A 195 -15.35 3.69 -9.04
C ARG A 195 -13.93 3.74 -9.61
N ALA A 196 -13.12 2.72 -9.34
CA ALA A 196 -11.90 2.51 -10.10
C ALA A 196 -12.29 2.33 -11.57
N THR A 197 -11.98 3.31 -12.41
CA THR A 197 -12.40 3.34 -13.81
C THR A 197 -11.41 2.56 -14.66
N THR A 198 -11.66 1.26 -14.80
CA THR A 198 -11.06 0.48 -15.89
C THR A 198 -11.90 0.76 -17.14
N VAL A 199 -11.32 1.41 -18.14
CA VAL A 199 -12.05 1.81 -19.36
C VAL A 199 -11.99 0.68 -20.38
N LYS A 200 -13.16 0.23 -20.85
CA LYS A 200 -13.29 -0.71 -21.96
C LYS A 200 -13.05 0.05 -23.29
N PRO A 201 -12.10 -0.36 -24.15
CA PRO A 201 -11.96 0.23 -25.47
C PRO A 201 -13.22 -0.03 -26.32
N GLY A 202 -13.80 1.00 -26.94
CA GLY A 202 -14.86 0.86 -27.95
C GLY A 202 -16.30 1.09 -27.50
N THR A 203 -16.59 1.52 -26.27
CA THR A 203 -17.93 1.97 -25.90
C THR A 203 -18.19 3.40 -26.39
N SER A 204 -18.68 3.55 -27.63
CA SER A 204 -19.31 4.78 -28.10
C SER A 204 -20.74 4.88 -27.54
N GLY A 205 -20.87 5.40 -26.32
CA GLY A 205 -22.16 5.61 -25.66
C GLY A 205 -21.97 6.43 -24.40
N ALA A 206 -22.66 7.56 -24.33
CA ALA A 206 -22.37 8.72 -23.50
C ALA A 206 -22.41 8.49 -21.96
N ASN A 207 -21.77 9.46 -21.27
CA ASN A 207 -21.67 9.70 -19.82
C ASN A 207 -20.49 9.06 -19.09
N GLY A 208 -19.29 9.13 -19.70
CA GLY A 208 -18.03 9.06 -18.97
C GLY A 208 -17.64 10.44 -18.44
N ALA A 209 -17.85 10.70 -17.15
CA ALA A 209 -17.23 11.83 -16.48
C ALA A 209 -15.70 11.61 -16.46
N CYS A 210 -15.02 12.22 -17.42
CA CYS A 210 -13.59 12.45 -17.38
C CYS A 210 -13.35 13.54 -16.32
N LEU A 211 -12.76 13.17 -15.19
CA LEU A 211 -12.16 14.12 -14.25
C LEU A 211 -10.71 13.71 -14.03
N VAL A 212 -9.86 14.28 -14.88
CA VAL A 212 -8.43 14.46 -14.59
C VAL A 212 -8.32 15.86 -13.98
N SER A 213 -7.59 15.93 -12.84
CA SER A 213 -7.34 17.05 -11.90
C SER A 213 -8.34 17.21 -10.77
#